data_AF-A0A1J5PYZ0-F1
#
_entry.id   AF-A0A1J5PYZ0-F1
#
_cell.length_a   1.000
_cell.length_b   1.000
_cell.length_c   1.000
_cell.angle_alpha   90.00
_cell.angle_beta   90.00
_cell.angle_gamma   90.00
#
_symmetry.space_group_name_H-M   'P 1'
#
loop_
_entity.id
_entity.type
_entity.pdbx_description
1 polymer ?
#
loop_
_entity_poly.entity_id
_entity_poly.type
_entity_poly.pdbx_seq_one_letter_code
_entity_poly.pdbx_strand_id
1 'polypeptide(L)'
;MQAVLEHFRKNGSGVLVYLRDGAAGVPVSPLPEEKTAEADRNRQWREVGVGAQILRDLGVTSIRNLTSSVHDYKGLSGFGIEIVSNEQLEG
;
A
#
# COMPACT_ATOMS: atom_id res chain seq x y z
N MET A 1 -0.33 -4.16 14.17
CA MET A 1 0.74 -4.98 13.57
C MET A 1 0.59 -6.46 13.90
N GLN A 2 0.46 -6.85 15.18
CA GLN A 2 0.27 -8.27 15.55
C GLN A 2 -0.92 -8.93 14.85
N ALA A 3 -2.07 -8.25 14.77
CA ALA A 3 -3.26 -8.76 14.06
C ALA A 3 -3.00 -9.07 12.57
N VAL A 4 -2.23 -8.23 11.87
CA VAL A 4 -1.85 -8.43 10.46
C VAL A 4 -0.96 -9.66 10.32
N LEU A 5 0.07 -9.78 11.18
CA LEU A 5 0.98 -10.92 11.15
C LEU A 5 0.27 -12.23 11.49
N GLU A 6 -0.66 -12.22 12.43
CA GLU A 6 -1.48 -13.38 12.76
C GLU A 6 -2.41 -13.76 11.60
N HIS A 7 -2.99 -12.77 10.91
CA HIS A 7 -3.78 -13.01 9.70
C HIS A 7 -2.94 -13.65 8.59
N PHE A 8 -1.71 -13.17 8.37
CA PHE A 8 -0.78 -13.78 7.41
C PHE A 8 -0.41 -15.20 7.80
N ARG A 9 -0.19 -15.45 9.10
CA ARG A 9 0.10 -16.79 9.63
C ARG A 9 -1.05 -17.76 9.37
N LYS A 10 -2.29 -17.33 9.61
CA LYS A 10 -3.50 -18.13 9.32
C LYS A 10 -3.66 -18.44 7.83
N ASN A 11 -3.33 -17.48 6.97
CA ASN A 11 -3.39 -17.65 5.51
C ASN A 11 -2.18 -18.40 4.93
N GLY A 12 -1.12 -18.62 5.71
CA GLY A 12 0.15 -19.21 5.27
C GLY A 12 0.95 -18.32 4.31
N SER A 13 0.49 -17.09 4.04
CA SER A 13 1.13 -16.15 3.11
C SER A 13 0.65 -14.72 3.39
N GLY A 14 1.50 -13.75 3.06
CA GLY A 14 1.19 -12.33 3.16
C GLY A 14 2.41 -11.46 2.88
N VAL A 15 2.18 -10.23 2.43
CA VAL A 15 3.22 -9.23 2.18
C VAL A 15 2.86 -7.97 2.96
N LEU A 16 3.82 -7.48 3.75
CA LEU A 16 3.72 -6.18 4.42
C LEU A 16 4.77 -5.26 3.81
N VAL A 17 4.30 -4.23 3.09
CA VAL A 17 5.17 -3.18 2.56
C VAL A 17 5.23 -2.04 3.58
N TYR A 18 6.43 -1.73 4.05
CA TYR A 18 6.68 -0.61 4.96
C TYR A 18 7.60 0.40 4.27
N LEU A 19 7.02 1.53 3.84
CA LEU A 19 7.76 2.62 3.22
C LEU A 19 8.25 3.58 4.32
N ARG A 20 9.57 3.62 4.52
CA ARG A 20 10.21 4.57 5.44
C ARG A 20 10.74 5.76 4.64
N ASP A 21 10.27 6.95 4.96
CA ASP A 21 10.78 8.20 4.37
C ASP A 21 12.31 8.26 4.44
N GLY A 22 12.94 8.57 3.30
CA GLY A 22 14.40 8.67 3.18
C GLY A 22 15.16 7.34 3.11
N ALA A 23 14.48 6.19 3.09
CA ALA A 23 15.09 4.94 2.69
C ALA A 23 15.39 4.92 1.18
N ALA A 24 16.29 4.04 0.72
CA ALA A 24 16.64 3.92 -0.69
C ALA A 24 15.38 3.67 -1.54
N GLY A 25 15.15 4.52 -2.55
CA GLY A 25 13.96 4.47 -3.41
C GLY A 25 12.67 5.07 -2.80
N VAL A 26 12.70 5.50 -1.53
CA VAL A 26 11.58 6.18 -0.87
C VAL A 26 11.94 7.66 -0.68
N PRO A 27 11.25 8.60 -1.36
CA PRO A 27 11.56 10.01 -1.21
C PRO A 27 11.36 10.45 0.24
N VAL A 28 12.27 11.30 0.73
CA VAL A 28 12.02 12.05 1.97
C VAL A 28 10.78 12.93 1.76
N SER A 29 9.88 12.98 2.76
CA SER A 29 8.85 14.01 2.77
C SER A 29 9.50 15.38 2.59
N PRO A 30 9.07 16.21 1.62
CA PRO A 30 9.44 17.61 1.66
C PRO A 30 8.98 18.23 3.00
N LEU A 31 9.74 19.22 3.48
CA LEU A 31 9.28 20.21 4.48
C LEU A 31 7.88 20.72 4.09
N PRO A 32 7.03 21.14 5.04
CA PRO A 32 5.58 21.15 4.86
C PRO A 32 5.20 21.92 3.60
N GLU A 33 4.86 21.18 2.53
CA GLU A 33 4.08 21.71 1.43
C GLU A 33 2.76 22.23 2.02
N GLU A 34 2.18 23.24 1.39
CA GLU A 34 0.88 23.78 1.79
C GLU A 34 -0.09 22.60 2.02
N LYS A 35 -0.72 22.56 3.21
CA LYS A 35 -1.70 21.53 3.61
C LYS A 35 -2.96 21.65 2.77
N THR A 36 -2.83 21.37 1.48
CA THR A 36 -3.90 21.34 0.51
C THR A 36 -4.31 19.88 0.32
N ALA A 37 -5.61 19.66 0.11
CA ALA A 37 -6.13 18.33 -0.16
C ALA A 37 -5.51 17.70 -1.43
N GLU A 38 -4.99 18.53 -2.35
CA GLU A 38 -4.33 18.07 -3.57
C GLU A 38 -2.93 17.52 -3.31
N ALA A 39 -2.13 18.19 -2.48
CA ALA A 39 -0.80 17.73 -2.09
C ALA A 39 -0.87 16.38 -1.35
N ASP A 40 -1.81 16.25 -0.41
CA ASP A 40 -2.02 15.00 0.35
C ASP A 40 -2.43 13.84 -0.57
N ARG A 41 -3.33 14.09 -1.53
CA ARG A 41 -3.71 13.10 -2.54
C ARG A 41 -2.50 12.68 -3.38
N ASN A 42 -1.71 13.64 -3.86
CA ASN A 42 -0.54 13.33 -4.69
C ASN A 42 0.50 12.49 -3.92
N ARG A 43 0.70 12.77 -2.62
CA ARG A 43 1.55 11.96 -1.74
C ARG A 43 1.03 10.53 -1.62
N GLN A 44 -0.27 10.37 -1.36
CA GLN A 44 -0.91 9.05 -1.27
C GLN A 44 -0.77 8.24 -2.57
N TRP A 45 -0.98 8.87 -3.73
CA TRP A 45 -0.82 8.21 -5.02
C TRP A 45 0.62 7.75 -5.27
N ARG A 46 1.60 8.55 -4.85
CA ARG A 46 3.02 8.18 -4.96
C ARG A 46 3.36 6.96 -4.11
N GLU A 47 2.89 6.92 -2.85
CA GLU A 47 3.09 5.78 -1.96
C GLU A 47 2.44 4.51 -2.50
N VAL A 48 1.22 4.61 -3.04
CA VAL A 48 0.53 3.49 -3.70
C VAL A 48 1.33 2.98 -4.90
N GLY A 49 1.86 3.87 -5.73
CA GLY A 49 2.66 3.49 -6.90
C GLY A 49 3.94 2.73 -6.54
N VAL A 50 4.67 3.21 -5.52
CA VAL A 50 5.87 2.52 -5.02
C VAL A 50 5.51 1.15 -4.44
N GLY A 51 4.46 1.08 -3.63
CA GLY A 51 3.98 -0.20 -3.09
C GLY A 51 3.60 -1.21 -4.18
N ALA A 52 2.94 -0.74 -5.24
CA ALA A 52 2.55 -1.57 -6.37
C ALA A 52 3.76 -2.10 -7.16
N GLN A 53 4.79 -1.28 -7.38
CA GLN A 53 6.04 -1.70 -8.02
C GLN A 53 6.76 -2.78 -7.20
N ILE A 54 6.85 -2.60 -5.88
CA ILE A 54 7.44 -3.61 -4.98
C ILE A 54 6.69 -4.94 -5.07
N LEU A 55 5.35 -4.91 -5.04
CA LEU A 55 4.53 -6.12 -5.15
C LEU A 55 4.75 -6.83 -6.49
N ARG A 56 4.83 -6.08 -7.59
CA ARG A 56 5.11 -6.64 -8.91
C ARG A 56 6.50 -7.28 -8.98
N ASP A 57 7.51 -6.64 -8.42
CA ASP A 57 8.88 -7.18 -8.39
C ASP A 57 8.98 -8.47 -7.56
N LEU A 58 8.10 -8.63 -6.56
CA LEU A 58 7.92 -9.88 -5.80
C LEU A 58 7.11 -10.95 -6.58
N GLY A 59 6.66 -10.65 -7.80
CA GLY A 59 5.86 -11.55 -8.64
C GLY A 59 4.38 -11.60 -8.25
N VAL A 60 3.90 -10.67 -7.42
CA VAL A 60 2.48 -10.57 -7.07
C VAL A 60 1.73 -9.89 -8.21
N THR A 61 0.65 -10.51 -8.68
CA THR A 61 -0.24 -9.94 -9.72
C THR A 61 -1.64 -9.62 -9.19
N SER A 62 -2.00 -10.16 -8.04
CA SER A 62 -3.29 -9.94 -7.39
C SER A 62 -3.16 -9.98 -5.87
N ILE A 63 -3.91 -9.14 -5.17
CA ILE A 63 -3.91 -9.06 -3.71
C ILE A 63 -5.32 -9.12 -3.12
N ARG A 64 -5.42 -9.71 -1.92
CA ARG A 64 -6.53 -9.46 -1.00
C ARG A 64 -6.09 -8.31 -0.09
N ASN A 65 -6.69 -7.15 -0.29
CA ASN A 65 -6.29 -5.93 0.39
C ASN A 65 -6.87 -5.91 1.81
N LEU A 66 -6.00 -6.01 2.81
CA LEU A 66 -6.37 -5.95 4.22
C LEU A 66 -6.32 -4.50 4.71
N THR A 67 -7.47 -3.87 4.92
CA THR A 67 -7.57 -2.44 5.24
C THR A 67 -8.67 -2.13 6.25
N SER A 68 -8.48 -1.10 7.05
CA SER A 68 -9.52 -0.57 7.97
C SER A 68 -10.36 0.54 7.34
N SER A 69 -10.04 0.97 6.11
CA SER A 69 -10.70 2.08 5.42
C SER A 69 -11.00 1.70 3.97
N VAL A 70 -12.22 2.01 3.52
CA VAL A 70 -12.61 1.78 2.13
C VAL A 70 -12.01 2.90 1.28
N HIS A 71 -10.84 2.61 0.69
CA HIS A 71 -10.25 3.45 -0.35
C HIS A 71 -10.37 2.76 -1.70
N ASP A 72 -10.76 3.54 -2.70
CA ASP A 72 -10.83 3.07 -4.08
C ASP A 72 -9.45 3.28 -4.71
N TYR A 73 -8.64 2.22 -4.77
CA TYR A 73 -7.30 2.26 -5.34
C TYR A 73 -7.33 2.21 -6.87
N LYS A 74 -7.96 3.23 -7.46
CA LYS A 74 -8.07 3.41 -8.92
C LYS A 74 -6.70 3.72 -9.51
N GLY A 75 -5.95 2.69 -9.86
CA GLY A 75 -4.61 2.85 -10.46
C GLY A 75 -3.69 1.65 -10.27
N LEU A 76 -3.95 0.78 -9.28
CA LEU A 76 -3.18 -0.45 -9.06
C LEU A 76 -3.15 -1.36 -10.29
N SER A 77 -4.24 -1.40 -11.05
CA SER A 77 -4.33 -2.13 -12.32
C SER A 77 -3.31 -1.63 -13.36
N GLY A 78 -3.00 -0.33 -13.37
CA GLY A 78 -1.95 0.24 -14.22
C GLY A 78 -0.53 -0.22 -13.85
N PHE A 79 -0.35 -0.72 -12.63
CA PHE A 79 0.89 -1.34 -12.16
C PHE A 79 0.90 -2.88 -12.31
N GLY A 80 -0.18 -3.46 -12.86
CA GLY A 80 -0.33 -4.91 -13.01
C GLY A 80 -0.75 -5.63 -11.72
N ILE A 81 -1.32 -4.90 -10.75
CA ILE A 81 -1.84 -5.46 -9.50
C ILE A 81 -3.36 -5.37 -9.48
N GLU A 82 -4.03 -6.51 -9.36
CA GLU A 82 -5.48 -6.60 -9.20
C GLU A 82 -5.87 -6.73 -7.72
N ILE A 83 -6.84 -5.93 -7.25
CA ILE A 83 -7.47 -6.18 -5.94
C ILE A 83 -8.63 -7.15 -6.16
N VAL A 84 -8.46 -8.41 -5.73
CA VAL A 84 -9.49 -9.45 -5.89
C VAL A 84 -10.50 -9.46 -4.73
N SER A 85 -10.13 -8.94 -3.57
CA SER A 85 -11.04 -8.68 -2.45
C SER A 85 -10.48 -7.59 -1.53
N ASN A 86 -11.39 -6.90 -0.85
CA ASN A 86 -11.05 -6.06 0.29
C ASN A 86 -11.51 -6.76 1.57
N GLU A 87 -10.58 -7.05 2.46
CA GLU A 87 -10.84 -7.65 3.76
C GLU A 87 -10.68 -6.58 4.84
N GLN A 88 -11.62 -6.54 5.76
CA GLN A 88 -11.56 -5.58 6.85
C GLN A 88 -10.61 -6.09 7.92
N LEU A 89 -9.61 -5.28 8.29
CA LEU A 89 -8.78 -5.60 9.43
C LEU A 89 -9.60 -5.36 10.70
N GLU A 90 -10.14 -6.43 11.29
CA GLU A 90 -10.73 -6.37 12.63
C GLU A 90 -9.61 -6.12 13.64
N GLY A 91 -9.76 -5.03 14.40
CA GLY A 91 -8.85 -4.61 15.46
C GLY A 91 -9.31 -5.11 16.82
#